data_AF-A0A0K1NHA8-F1
#
_entry.id   AF-A0A0K1NHA8-F1
#
_cell.length_a   1.000
_cell.length_b   1.000
_cell.length_c   1.000
_cell.angle_alpha   90.00
_cell.angle_beta   90.00
_cell.angle_gamma   90.00
#
_symmetry.space_group_name_H-M   'P 1'
#
loop_
_entity.id
_entity.type
_entity.pdbx_description
1 polymer ?
#
loop_
_entity_poly.entity_id
_entity_poly.type
_entity_poly.pdbx_seq_one_letter_code
_entity_poly.pdbx_strand_id
1 'polypeptide(L)'
;MKKNHLLLLVVALMMTFSFTSCLNDDFDGKAKQNRPTQAELKAASKTIQGTYQGKLFTYTFNSTNNTIQKKDSVITSWEITDDTTLVVKRFPSKLLANNVTNADLKQAIEALPDQEVKCAVSIFNVNPILFYIAPYRLDLGKLTYGGKTHDVSVGFIFNPNNTYGGYDNAKKITGFRLIESVVLIDGTTDKSLYRGFEIFDFRSEPKK
;
A
#
# COMPACT_ATOMS: atom_id res chain seq x y z
N MET A 1 38.16 14.26 -60.19
CA MET A 1 37.88 15.65 -59.78
C MET A 1 36.36 15.79 -59.76
N LYS A 2 35.62 16.10 -58.69
CA LYS A 2 35.84 17.00 -57.57
C LYS A 2 35.26 16.40 -56.27
N LYS A 3 36.00 16.65 -55.18
CA LYS A 3 35.60 16.61 -53.77
C LYS A 3 34.42 17.58 -53.54
N ASN A 4 33.50 17.27 -52.64
CA ASN A 4 33.17 18.19 -51.55
C ASN A 4 32.46 17.50 -50.38
N HIS A 5 32.96 17.84 -49.21
CA HIS A 5 32.59 17.37 -47.88
C HIS A 5 31.37 18.12 -47.33
N LEU A 6 30.83 17.57 -46.24
CA LEU A 6 30.22 18.29 -45.11
C LEU A 6 28.72 18.61 -45.22
N LEU A 7 27.88 17.85 -44.48
CA LEU A 7 27.48 18.24 -43.12
C LEU A 7 26.73 17.08 -42.44
N LEU A 8 27.24 16.63 -41.29
CA LEU A 8 26.50 15.82 -40.32
C LEU A 8 25.30 16.64 -39.81
N LEU A 9 24.09 16.08 -39.92
CA LEU A 9 22.92 16.58 -39.20
C LEU A 9 22.36 15.43 -38.36
N VAL A 10 22.94 15.31 -37.16
CA VAL A 10 22.42 14.50 -36.06
C VAL A 10 21.13 15.17 -35.60
N VAL A 11 19.99 14.70 -36.10
CA VAL A 11 18.69 15.01 -35.49
C VAL A 11 18.46 13.97 -34.40
N ALA A 12 18.78 14.36 -33.17
CA ALA A 12 18.30 13.69 -31.98
C ALA A 12 16.77 13.77 -31.97
N LEU A 13 16.10 12.72 -32.47
CA LEU A 13 14.69 12.47 -32.26
C LEU A 13 14.50 12.11 -30.78
N MET A 14 14.40 13.14 -29.94
CA MET A 14 13.74 13.02 -28.64
C MET A 14 12.27 12.73 -28.93
N MET A 15 11.92 11.45 -28.97
CA MET A 15 10.54 11.01 -28.85
C MET A 15 10.05 11.41 -27.46
N THR A 16 9.46 12.59 -27.36
CA THR A 16 8.54 12.91 -26.27
C THR A 16 7.37 11.95 -26.38
N PHE A 17 7.35 10.90 -25.56
CA PHE A 17 6.13 10.16 -25.29
C PHE A 17 5.19 11.09 -24.53
N SER A 18 4.46 11.91 -25.28
CA SER A 18 3.24 12.52 -24.76
C SER A 18 2.27 11.36 -24.55
N PHE A 19 2.06 10.95 -23.31
CA PHE A 19 0.90 10.15 -22.93
C PHE A 19 -0.36 10.99 -23.23
N THR A 20 -0.83 10.97 -24.47
CA THR A 20 -2.20 11.36 -24.79
C THR A 20 -3.06 10.25 -24.24
N SER A 21 -3.46 10.37 -22.96
CA SER A 21 -4.54 9.56 -22.42
C SER A 21 -5.72 9.69 -23.37
N CYS A 22 -6.13 8.58 -23.96
CA CYS A 22 -7.31 8.52 -24.81
C CYS A 22 -8.50 8.95 -23.95
N LEU A 23 -8.95 10.18 -24.19
CA LEU A 23 -10.24 10.69 -23.77
C LEU A 23 -11.30 9.77 -24.37
N ASN A 24 -11.93 8.97 -23.54
CA ASN A 24 -13.29 8.52 -23.85
C ASN A 24 -14.21 9.69 -23.45
N ASP A 25 -14.76 10.37 -24.44
CA ASP A 25 -15.35 11.69 -24.27
C ASP A 25 -16.83 11.73 -23.90
N ASP A 26 -17.51 10.59 -23.74
CA ASP A 26 -18.97 10.57 -23.64
C ASP A 26 -19.58 10.06 -22.33
N PHE A 27 -18.85 10.06 -21.22
CA PHE A 27 -19.46 9.93 -19.89
C PHE A 27 -18.96 11.01 -18.92
N ASP A 28 -19.89 11.90 -18.55
CA ASP A 28 -19.83 12.90 -17.47
C ASP A 28 -19.02 14.19 -17.69
N GLY A 29 -19.58 15.12 -18.46
CA GLY A 29 -19.19 16.55 -18.45
C GLY A 29 -19.28 17.22 -17.07
N LYS A 30 -20.07 16.66 -16.13
CA LYS A 30 -20.18 17.13 -14.74
C LYS A 30 -19.15 16.50 -13.80
N ALA A 31 -18.65 15.28 -14.07
CA ALA A 31 -17.60 14.64 -13.27
C ALA A 31 -16.20 15.16 -13.63
N LYS A 32 -16.00 15.63 -14.88
CA LYS A 32 -14.74 16.29 -15.29
C LYS A 32 -14.53 17.66 -14.60
N GLN A 33 -15.59 18.39 -14.25
CA GLN A 33 -15.47 19.74 -13.67
C GLN A 33 -14.98 19.79 -12.21
N ASN A 34 -15.08 18.69 -11.45
CA ASN A 34 -14.73 18.64 -10.02
C ASN A 34 -13.55 17.70 -9.71
N ARG A 35 -12.82 17.22 -10.72
CA ARG A 35 -11.62 16.40 -10.50
C ARG A 35 -10.42 17.32 -10.18
N PRO A 36 -9.63 17.02 -9.16
CA PRO A 36 -8.40 17.76 -8.90
C PRO A 36 -7.49 17.75 -10.12
N THR A 37 -6.89 18.89 -10.43
CA THR A 37 -5.85 19.03 -11.45
C THR A 37 -4.59 18.27 -11.05
N GLN A 38 -3.74 17.95 -12.01
CA GLN A 38 -2.46 17.30 -11.71
C GLN A 38 -1.55 18.15 -10.81
N ALA A 39 -1.64 19.48 -10.93
CA ALA A 39 -0.91 20.38 -10.04
C ALA A 39 -1.41 20.30 -8.59
N GLU A 40 -2.73 20.21 -8.39
CA GLU A 40 -3.34 20.04 -7.07
C GLU A 40 -3.03 18.68 -6.47
N LEU A 41 -3.11 17.60 -7.26
CA LEU A 41 -2.73 16.25 -6.81
C LEU A 41 -1.25 16.21 -6.38
N LYS A 42 -0.37 16.82 -7.16
CA LYS A 42 1.07 16.92 -6.83
C LYS A 42 1.31 17.75 -5.58
N ALA A 43 0.59 18.86 -5.41
CA ALA A 43 0.68 19.70 -4.21
C ALA A 43 0.19 18.93 -2.97
N ALA A 44 -0.97 18.29 -3.05
CA ALA A 44 -1.52 17.46 -1.96
C ALA A 44 -0.58 16.30 -1.61
N SER A 45 0.00 15.66 -2.62
CA SER A 45 0.96 14.58 -2.43
C SER A 45 2.21 15.06 -1.68
N LYS A 46 2.78 16.20 -2.06
CA LYS A 46 3.89 16.83 -1.31
C LYS A 46 3.49 17.18 0.14
N THR A 47 2.27 17.64 0.37
CA THR A 47 1.79 18.01 1.71
C THR A 47 1.80 16.83 2.67
N ILE A 48 1.47 15.62 2.19
CA ILE A 48 1.39 14.43 3.05
C ILE A 48 2.74 13.70 3.19
N GLN A 49 3.80 14.16 2.55
CA GLN A 49 5.11 13.51 2.67
C GLN A 49 5.71 13.64 4.07
N GLY A 50 6.53 12.66 4.43
CA GLY A 50 7.35 12.63 5.64
C GLY A 50 7.04 11.46 6.56
N THR A 51 7.68 11.50 7.72
CA THR A 51 7.62 10.44 8.73
C THR A 51 6.50 10.70 9.73
N TYR A 52 5.74 9.66 10.02
CA TYR A 52 4.66 9.64 10.99
C TYR A 52 4.94 8.57 12.03
N GLN A 53 4.55 8.87 13.27
CA GLN A 53 4.50 7.90 14.38
C GLN A 53 3.06 7.83 14.87
N GLY A 54 2.65 6.65 15.33
CA GLY A 54 1.29 6.47 15.79
C GLY A 54 0.98 5.06 16.24
N LYS A 55 -0.31 4.74 16.21
CA LYS A 55 -0.85 3.45 16.66
C LYS A 55 -1.34 2.65 15.47
N LEU A 56 -0.99 1.37 15.45
CA LEU A 56 -1.58 0.35 14.61
C LEU A 56 -2.59 -0.44 15.46
N PHE A 57 -3.85 -0.41 15.05
CA PHE A 57 -4.92 -1.21 15.63
C PHE A 57 -5.23 -2.41 14.71
N THR A 58 -5.53 -3.55 15.32
CA THR A 58 -6.00 -4.73 14.60
C THR A 58 -7.48 -4.95 14.82
N TYR A 59 -8.18 -5.29 13.74
CA TYR A 59 -9.58 -5.65 13.77
C TYR A 59 -9.77 -6.98 13.04
N THR A 60 -10.32 -7.96 13.73
CA THR A 60 -10.68 -9.24 13.11
C THR A 60 -12.16 -9.20 12.74
N PHE A 61 -12.47 -9.56 11.49
CA PHE A 61 -13.83 -9.77 11.05
C PHE A 61 -14.25 -11.21 11.36
N ASN A 62 -15.29 -11.38 12.19
CA ASN A 62 -15.91 -12.67 12.42
C ASN A 62 -17.12 -12.82 11.48
N SER A 63 -16.98 -13.66 10.46
CA SER A 63 -18.02 -13.92 9.46
C SER A 63 -19.24 -14.65 10.03
N THR A 64 -19.08 -15.44 11.09
CA THR A 64 -20.15 -16.24 11.69
C THR A 64 -21.22 -15.38 12.36
N ASN A 65 -20.84 -14.25 12.95
CA ASN A 65 -21.77 -13.34 13.64
C ASN A 65 -21.75 -11.90 13.11
N ASN A 66 -21.03 -11.64 12.01
CA ASN A 66 -20.87 -10.34 11.38
C ASN A 66 -20.38 -9.24 12.34
N THR A 67 -19.47 -9.59 13.27
CA THR A 67 -18.89 -8.64 14.23
C THR A 67 -17.46 -8.29 13.91
N ILE A 68 -17.08 -7.03 14.20
CA ILE A 68 -15.70 -6.55 14.14
C ILE A 68 -15.19 -6.44 15.58
N GLN A 69 -14.13 -7.19 15.90
CA GLN A 69 -13.50 -7.12 17.21
C GLN A 69 -12.22 -6.31 17.14
N LYS A 70 -12.16 -5.22 17.91
CA LYS A 70 -10.94 -4.43 18.08
C LYS A 70 -10.02 -5.11 19.08
N LYS A 71 -8.77 -5.34 18.70
CA LYS A 71 -7.70 -5.80 19.59
C LYS A 71 -6.82 -4.62 20.05
N ASP A 72 -5.77 -4.94 20.80
CA ASP A 72 -4.79 -3.97 21.29
C ASP A 72 -4.09 -3.21 20.16
N SER A 73 -3.53 -2.06 20.54
CA SER A 73 -2.73 -1.24 19.63
C SER A 73 -1.24 -1.41 19.88
N VAL A 74 -0.45 -1.41 18.82
CA VAL A 74 1.01 -1.32 18.90
C VAL A 74 1.49 0.04 18.39
N ILE A 75 2.58 0.55 18.98
CA ILE A 75 3.23 1.76 18.46
C ILE A 75 3.95 1.37 17.17
N THR A 76 3.79 2.19 16.13
CA THR A 76 4.44 1.98 14.85
C THR A 76 4.79 3.32 14.20
N SER A 77 5.53 3.25 13.09
CA SER A 77 5.87 4.40 12.26
C SER A 77 5.83 4.02 10.79
N TRP A 78 5.53 5.03 9.98
CA TRP A 78 5.55 4.92 8.53
C TRP A 78 6.05 6.21 7.92
N GLU A 79 6.51 6.10 6.69
CA GLU A 79 7.04 7.21 5.92
C GLU A 79 6.32 7.27 4.58
N ILE A 80 5.84 8.45 4.21
CA ILE A 80 5.39 8.75 2.86
C ILE A 80 6.57 9.43 2.17
N THR A 81 7.29 8.66 1.36
CA THR A 81 8.63 9.00 0.86
C THR A 81 8.60 9.87 -0.39
N ASP A 82 7.63 9.64 -1.27
CA ASP A 82 7.43 10.37 -2.52
C ASP A 82 5.94 10.46 -2.84
N ASP A 83 5.58 10.77 -4.08
CA ASP A 83 4.19 10.91 -4.48
C ASP A 83 3.44 9.59 -4.70
N THR A 84 4.13 8.45 -4.57
CA THR A 84 3.60 7.13 -4.89
C THR A 84 3.87 6.07 -3.82
N THR A 85 4.72 6.33 -2.82
CA THR A 85 5.21 5.27 -1.93
C THR A 85 5.03 5.59 -0.44
N LEU A 86 4.36 4.68 0.26
CA LEU A 86 4.32 4.61 1.73
C LEU A 86 5.05 3.35 2.20
N VAL A 87 5.87 3.51 3.25
CA VAL A 87 6.62 2.40 3.86
C VAL A 87 6.34 2.35 5.37
N VAL A 88 5.82 1.22 5.85
CA VAL A 88 5.76 0.89 7.28
C VAL A 88 7.04 0.13 7.63
N LYS A 89 7.95 0.75 8.38
CA LYS A 89 9.31 0.19 8.59
C LYS A 89 9.40 -0.97 9.58
N ARG A 90 8.45 -1.03 10.52
CA ARG A 90 8.46 -1.99 11.63
C ARG A 90 7.07 -2.55 11.89
N PHE A 91 6.57 -3.32 10.94
CA PHE A 91 5.31 -4.03 11.05
C PHE A 91 5.52 -5.34 11.84
N PRO A 92 4.88 -5.55 13.01
CA PRO A 92 5.15 -6.73 13.81
C PRO A 92 4.71 -8.02 13.10
N SER A 93 5.64 -8.94 12.89
CA SER A 93 5.40 -10.25 12.25
C SER A 93 4.28 -11.05 12.93
N LYS A 94 4.19 -10.95 14.26
CA LYS A 94 3.13 -11.60 15.04
C LYS A 94 1.72 -11.20 14.62
N LEU A 95 1.53 -9.96 14.16
CA LEU A 95 0.21 -9.50 13.70
C LEU A 95 -0.17 -10.13 12.35
N LEU A 96 0.82 -10.42 11.48
CA LEU A 96 0.61 -11.13 10.21
C LEU A 96 0.22 -12.60 10.42
N ALA A 97 0.56 -13.18 11.57
CA ALA A 97 0.26 -14.56 11.89
C ALA A 97 -1.15 -14.75 12.52
N ASN A 98 -1.86 -13.66 12.84
CA ASN A 98 -3.10 -13.69 13.62
C ASN A 98 -4.17 -14.65 13.06
N ASN A 99 -4.32 -14.68 11.74
CA ASN A 99 -5.34 -15.48 11.06
C ASN A 99 -4.79 -16.77 10.45
N VAL A 100 -3.50 -17.08 10.66
CA VAL A 100 -2.88 -18.34 10.22
C VAL A 100 -3.39 -19.49 11.07
N THR A 101 -3.89 -20.54 10.43
CA THR A 101 -4.55 -21.67 11.13
C THR A 101 -3.59 -22.79 11.50
N ASN A 102 -2.56 -23.02 10.68
CA ASN A 102 -1.53 -24.01 10.94
C ASN A 102 -0.60 -23.50 12.04
N ALA A 103 -0.51 -24.27 13.14
CA ALA A 103 0.21 -23.85 14.34
C ALA A 103 1.72 -23.67 14.09
N ASP A 104 2.34 -24.60 13.36
CA ASP A 104 3.79 -24.54 13.09
C ASP A 104 4.13 -23.36 12.18
N LEU A 105 3.33 -23.12 11.12
CA LEU A 105 3.49 -21.97 10.24
C LEU A 105 3.28 -20.66 10.99
N LYS A 106 2.24 -20.58 11.83
CA LYS A 106 1.98 -19.43 12.70
C LYS A 106 3.19 -19.14 13.58
N GLN A 107 3.74 -20.15 14.25
CA GLN A 107 4.92 -20.00 15.09
C GLN A 107 6.15 -19.55 14.30
N ALA A 108 6.36 -20.08 13.09
CA ALA A 108 7.45 -19.69 12.22
C ALA A 108 7.36 -18.21 11.80
N ILE A 109 6.16 -17.73 11.46
CA ILE A 109 5.93 -16.32 11.13
C ILE A 109 6.09 -15.43 12.37
N GLU A 110 5.54 -15.81 13.52
CA GLU A 110 5.65 -15.06 14.78
C GLU A 110 7.09 -14.89 15.30
N ALA A 111 7.99 -15.80 14.89
CA ALA A 111 9.41 -15.76 15.25
C ALA A 111 10.24 -14.82 14.36
N LEU A 112 9.69 -14.36 13.24
CA LEU A 112 10.38 -13.40 12.38
C LEU A 112 10.54 -12.04 13.07
N PRO A 113 11.57 -11.26 12.71
CA PRO A 113 11.65 -9.86 13.14
C PRO A 113 10.49 -9.03 12.59
N ASP A 114 10.36 -7.79 13.04
CA ASP A 114 9.45 -6.82 12.41
C ASP A 114 9.74 -6.72 10.91
N GLN A 115 8.69 -6.64 10.11
CA GLN A 115 8.72 -6.61 8.65
C GLN A 115 8.58 -5.18 8.12
N GLU A 116 9.12 -4.94 6.92
CA GLU A 116 8.87 -3.72 6.18
C GLU A 116 7.71 -3.94 5.20
N VAL A 117 6.61 -3.17 5.35
CA VAL A 117 5.46 -3.23 4.43
C VAL A 117 5.47 -2.01 3.53
N LYS A 118 5.61 -2.25 2.23
CA LYS A 118 5.55 -1.19 1.20
C LYS A 118 4.16 -1.13 0.59
N CYS A 119 3.70 0.08 0.33
CA CYS A 119 2.43 0.35 -0.32
C CYS A 119 2.60 1.40 -1.42
N ALA A 120 1.88 1.22 -2.53
CA ALA A 120 1.61 2.29 -3.46
C ALA A 120 0.52 3.22 -2.88
N VAL A 121 0.64 4.52 -3.13
CA VAL A 121 -0.29 5.57 -2.72
C VAL A 121 -0.72 6.37 -3.93
N SER A 122 -2.01 6.74 -4.00
CA SER A 122 -2.52 7.63 -5.03
C SER A 122 -3.56 8.58 -4.45
N ILE A 123 -3.31 9.89 -4.52
CA ILE A 123 -4.29 10.91 -4.14
C ILE A 123 -5.47 10.86 -5.11
N PHE A 124 -6.70 10.86 -4.59
CA PHE A 124 -7.92 10.95 -5.41
C PHE A 124 -8.82 12.14 -5.04
N ASN A 125 -8.57 12.78 -3.89
CA ASN A 125 -9.25 14.00 -3.47
C ASN A 125 -8.26 14.93 -2.77
N VAL A 126 -8.42 16.24 -2.91
CA VAL A 126 -7.53 17.25 -2.31
C VAL A 126 -8.20 18.08 -1.22
N ASN A 127 -9.54 18.01 -1.08
CA ASN A 127 -10.28 18.68 -0.02
C ASN A 127 -11.47 17.82 0.48
N PRO A 128 -11.32 17.07 1.59
CA PRO A 128 -10.06 16.83 2.32
C PRO A 128 -9.08 15.99 1.48
N ILE A 129 -7.78 15.97 1.85
CA ILE A 129 -6.81 15.11 1.17
C ILE A 129 -7.12 13.65 1.48
N LEU A 130 -7.50 12.88 0.46
CA LEU A 130 -7.78 11.45 0.54
C LEU A 130 -6.96 10.70 -0.50
N PHE A 131 -6.52 9.50 -0.13
CA PHE A 131 -5.66 8.68 -0.98
C PHE A 131 -6.04 7.21 -0.92
N TYR A 132 -5.89 6.52 -2.05
CA TYR A 132 -5.89 5.08 -2.10
C TYR A 132 -4.56 4.56 -1.56
N ILE A 133 -4.60 3.39 -0.94
CA ILE A 133 -3.40 2.67 -0.53
C ILE A 133 -3.46 1.23 -1.03
N ALA A 134 -2.43 0.80 -1.73
CA ALA A 134 -2.30 -0.52 -2.33
C ALA A 134 -1.02 -1.19 -1.81
N PRO A 135 -1.11 -2.03 -0.76
CA PRO A 135 0.04 -2.79 -0.26
C PRO A 135 0.57 -3.77 -1.31
N TYR A 136 1.89 -3.85 -1.43
CA TYR A 136 2.53 -4.92 -2.20
C TYR A 136 2.44 -6.24 -1.44
N ARG A 137 2.55 -7.36 -2.17
CA ARG A 137 2.74 -8.67 -1.53
C ARG A 137 4.00 -8.60 -0.66
N LEU A 138 3.89 -9.04 0.58
CA LEU A 138 4.99 -9.08 1.53
C LEU A 138 5.65 -10.46 1.46
N ASP A 139 6.92 -10.51 1.06
CA ASP A 139 7.72 -11.73 1.09
C ASP A 139 8.32 -11.91 2.49
N LEU A 140 8.04 -13.05 3.13
CA LEU A 140 8.60 -13.42 4.44
C LEU A 140 9.83 -14.32 4.31
N GLY A 141 10.21 -14.69 3.08
CA GLY A 141 11.34 -15.54 2.77
C GLY A 141 11.09 -17.03 3.03
N LYS A 142 12.19 -17.78 3.20
CA LYS A 142 12.18 -19.22 3.44
C LYS A 142 11.92 -19.54 4.91
N LEU A 143 10.78 -20.17 5.19
CA LEU A 143 10.43 -20.61 6.54
C LEU A 143 10.38 -22.14 6.62
N THR A 144 10.90 -22.69 7.71
CA THR A 144 10.85 -24.13 8.00
C THR A 144 9.75 -24.41 9.02
N TYR A 145 8.76 -25.22 8.63
CA TYR A 145 7.66 -25.67 9.48
C TYR A 145 7.17 -27.05 9.01
N GLY A 146 6.61 -27.88 9.90
CA GLY A 146 6.18 -29.24 9.53
C GLY A 146 7.27 -30.14 8.92
N GLY A 147 8.55 -29.87 9.25
CA GLY A 147 9.71 -30.60 8.72
C GLY A 147 10.12 -30.25 7.29
N LYS A 148 9.53 -29.22 6.68
CA LYS A 148 9.83 -28.76 5.31
C LYS A 148 10.13 -27.27 5.29
N THR A 149 10.90 -26.84 4.29
CA THR A 149 11.19 -25.43 4.03
C THR A 149 10.38 -24.96 2.82
N HIS A 150 9.70 -23.83 2.98
CA HIS A 150 8.83 -23.24 1.97
C HIS A 150 9.12 -21.75 1.80
N ASP A 151 8.88 -21.23 0.60
CA ASP A 151 8.82 -19.78 0.36
C ASP A 151 7.45 -19.27 0.84
N VAL A 152 7.45 -18.36 1.82
CA VAL A 152 6.22 -17.87 2.46
C VAL A 152 6.03 -16.39 2.18
N SER A 153 4.82 -16.01 1.79
CA SER A 153 4.46 -14.59 1.60
C SER A 153 3.04 -14.29 2.07
N VAL A 154 2.78 -13.03 2.38
CA VAL A 154 1.46 -12.51 2.81
C VAL A 154 0.86 -11.66 1.70
N GLY A 155 -0.39 -11.95 1.37
CA GLY A 155 -1.19 -11.23 0.39
C GLY A 155 -2.19 -10.29 1.04
N PHE A 156 -2.28 -9.08 0.48
CA PHE A 156 -3.22 -8.05 0.90
C PHE A 156 -4.26 -7.80 -0.20
N ILE A 157 -5.48 -7.44 0.21
CA ILE A 157 -6.53 -7.00 -0.72
C ILE A 157 -6.37 -5.51 -0.98
N PHE A 158 -6.42 -5.13 -2.25
CA PHE A 158 -6.73 -3.77 -2.65
C PHE A 158 -8.24 -3.65 -2.94
N ASN A 159 -8.92 -2.82 -2.17
CA ASN A 159 -10.33 -2.48 -2.38
C ASN A 159 -10.48 -0.98 -2.16
N PRO A 160 -10.71 -0.17 -3.21
CA PRO A 160 -10.83 1.28 -3.11
C PRO A 160 -11.81 1.79 -2.04
N ASN A 161 -12.83 1.00 -1.68
CA ASN A 161 -13.81 1.36 -0.65
C ASN A 161 -13.32 1.11 0.78
N ASN A 162 -12.23 0.35 0.97
CA ASN A 162 -11.75 -0.08 2.29
C ASN A 162 -10.23 0.04 2.49
N THR A 163 -9.43 0.18 1.43
CA THR A 163 -7.99 0.44 1.49
C THR A 163 -7.72 1.85 1.00
N TYR A 164 -8.04 2.80 1.86
CA TYR A 164 -7.81 4.22 1.67
C TYR A 164 -7.30 4.84 2.96
N GLY A 165 -6.79 6.06 2.84
CA GLY A 165 -6.40 6.90 3.96
C GLY A 165 -6.74 8.36 3.71
N GLY A 166 -6.44 9.19 4.69
CA GLY A 166 -6.69 10.61 4.63
C GLY A 166 -5.73 11.39 5.49
N TYR A 167 -5.59 12.67 5.15
CA TYR A 167 -4.77 13.61 5.89
C TYR A 167 -5.61 14.81 6.33
N ASP A 168 -5.59 15.10 7.63
CA ASP A 168 -6.19 16.29 8.22
C ASP A 168 -5.12 17.37 8.33
N ASN A 169 -5.21 18.38 7.46
CA ASN A 169 -4.22 19.46 7.38
C ASN A 169 -4.20 20.34 8.64
N ALA A 170 -5.35 20.55 9.30
CA ALA A 170 -5.42 21.39 10.48
C ALA A 170 -4.75 20.72 11.69
N LYS A 171 -4.95 19.41 11.84
CA LYS A 171 -4.37 18.62 12.93
C LYS A 171 -3.01 18.01 12.60
N LYS A 172 -2.60 18.05 11.32
CA LYS A 172 -1.40 17.40 10.79
C LYS A 172 -1.33 15.90 11.12
N ILE A 173 -2.46 15.22 11.06
CA ILE A 173 -2.56 13.77 11.30
C ILE A 173 -2.89 13.03 10.00
N THR A 174 -2.41 11.80 9.89
CA THR A 174 -2.73 10.88 8.80
C THR A 174 -3.19 9.54 9.36
N GLY A 175 -4.03 8.84 8.62
CA GLY A 175 -4.39 7.47 8.91
C GLY A 175 -4.80 6.72 7.66
N PHE A 176 -4.66 5.41 7.68
CA PHE A 176 -4.97 4.53 6.56
C PHE A 176 -5.25 3.11 7.00
N ARG A 177 -5.88 2.33 6.12
CA ARG A 177 -6.23 0.94 6.36
C ARG A 177 -5.58 0.00 5.37
N LEU A 178 -5.03 -1.11 5.86
CA LEU A 178 -4.63 -2.27 5.07
C LEU A 178 -5.52 -3.47 5.41
N ILE A 179 -5.69 -4.39 4.45
CA ILE A 179 -6.47 -5.62 4.63
C ILE A 179 -5.60 -6.80 4.24
N GLU A 180 -5.21 -7.60 5.22
CA GLU A 180 -4.54 -8.87 5.02
C GLU A 180 -5.56 -9.96 4.65
N SER A 181 -5.17 -10.89 3.78
CA SER A 181 -6.16 -11.80 3.19
C SER A 181 -5.75 -13.24 2.98
N VAL A 182 -4.45 -13.50 2.87
CA VAL A 182 -3.97 -14.84 2.55
C VAL A 182 -2.49 -14.97 2.89
N VAL A 183 -2.10 -16.18 3.26
CA VAL A 183 -0.70 -16.61 3.23
C VAL A 183 -0.51 -17.52 2.02
N LEU A 184 0.55 -17.27 1.26
CA LEU A 184 0.96 -18.07 0.12
C LEU A 184 2.17 -18.92 0.49
N ILE A 185 2.11 -20.20 0.13
CA ILE A 185 3.17 -21.18 0.31
C ILE A 185 3.66 -21.59 -1.08
N ASP A 186 4.94 -21.38 -1.35
CA ASP A 186 5.58 -21.63 -2.66
C ASP A 186 4.81 -20.96 -3.82
N GLY A 187 4.30 -19.75 -3.56
CA GLY A 187 3.50 -18.97 -4.52
C GLY A 187 2.04 -19.42 -4.68
N THR A 188 1.60 -20.46 -3.97
CA THR A 188 0.24 -20.99 -4.04
C THR A 188 -0.58 -20.61 -2.81
N THR A 189 -1.87 -20.32 -3.01
CA THR A 189 -2.80 -20.03 -1.92
C THR A 189 -3.46 -21.31 -1.41
N ASP A 190 -3.43 -21.54 -0.10
CA ASP A 190 -4.25 -22.55 0.56
C ASP A 190 -5.19 -21.85 1.56
N LYS A 191 -6.48 -21.80 1.21
CA LYS A 191 -7.51 -21.15 2.05
C LYS A 191 -7.69 -21.83 3.40
N SER A 192 -7.30 -23.11 3.53
CA SER A 192 -7.37 -23.79 4.83
C SER A 192 -6.37 -23.22 5.84
N LEU A 193 -5.28 -22.60 5.35
CA LEU A 193 -4.22 -22.01 6.17
C LEU A 193 -4.59 -20.62 6.72
N TYR A 194 -5.74 -20.04 6.34
CA TYR A 194 -6.09 -18.67 6.69
C TYR A 194 -7.58 -18.48 7.02
N ARG A 195 -7.89 -17.99 8.22
CA ARG A 195 -9.25 -17.92 8.80
C ARG A 195 -10.15 -16.80 8.26
N GLY A 196 -9.60 -15.82 7.56
CA GLY A 196 -10.35 -14.64 7.08
C GLY A 196 -9.49 -13.37 7.12
N PHE A 197 -10.08 -12.22 6.82
CA PHE A 197 -9.34 -10.97 6.70
C PHE A 197 -8.96 -10.36 8.06
N GLU A 198 -7.73 -9.87 8.18
CA GLU A 198 -7.34 -8.95 9.27
C GLU A 198 -7.30 -7.53 8.72
N ILE A 199 -7.89 -6.60 9.46
CA ILE A 199 -7.82 -5.18 9.15
C ILE A 199 -6.75 -4.53 10.03
N PHE A 200 -5.82 -3.83 9.39
CA PHE A 200 -4.80 -3.02 10.04
C PHE A 200 -5.14 -1.54 9.87
N ASP A 201 -5.42 -0.85 10.97
CA ASP A 201 -5.80 0.57 10.97
C ASP A 201 -4.70 1.40 11.63
N PHE A 202 -4.08 2.28 10.84
CA PHE A 202 -2.97 3.12 11.24
C PHE A 202 -3.48 4.52 11.54
N ARG A 203 -3.10 5.07 12.69
CA ARG A 203 -3.50 6.43 13.10
C ARG A 203 -2.31 7.17 13.68
N SER A 204 -1.90 8.25 13.02
CA SER A 204 -0.75 9.02 13.47
C SER A 204 -1.10 9.90 14.66
N GLU A 205 -0.07 10.22 15.45
CA GLU A 205 -0.07 11.43 16.25
C GLU A 205 0.13 12.65 15.35
N PRO A 206 -0.17 13.88 15.82
CA PRO A 206 0.12 15.11 15.09
C PRO A 206 1.60 15.19 14.73
N LYS A 207 1.89 15.49 13.46
CA LYS A 207 3.26 15.77 13.00
C LYS A 207 3.75 17.06 13.68
N LYS A 208 4.85 16.95 14.43
CA LYS A 208 5.53 18.10 15.06
C LYS A 208 6.11 19.03 14.00
#